data_AF-A0A1P8YQ74-F1
#
_entry.id   AF-A0A1P8YQ74-F1
#
_cell.length_a   1.000
_cell.length_b   1.000
_cell.length_c   1.000
_cell.angle_alpha   90.00
_cell.angle_beta   90.00
_cell.angle_gamma   90.00
#
_symmetry.space_group_name_H-M   'P 1'
#
loop_
_entity.id
_entity.type
_entity.pdbx_description
1 polymer ?
#
loop_
_entity_poly.entity_id
_entity_poly.type
_entity_poly.pdbx_seq_one_letter_code
_entity_poly.pdbx_strand_id
1 'polypeptide(L)'
;MRDDVAGFIGQEAMHSQSHAGVLEHLKKQGLDPTPFTSQMEWVFFRLLGPRPFTARRKENYLIERLALIAAIEHITAFLGDWVLNAKGLDRANPHPTMLDLLRWHGSEEVEHRSVAYDLMRYFDKRESRRLRTQLVATPAIVYLWVRGTRFLMANDPELAQWAPHRRKPHLSDYLAAGRRGVLPGPRELAVRMGRYFSRSYHPSQEGSTAQAVAYLASSPAAQAAVR
;
A
#
# COMPACT_ATOMS: atom_id res chain seq x y z
N MET A 1 13.43 5.45 17.72
CA MET A 1 13.52 5.86 16.30
C MET A 1 14.51 5.04 15.49
N ARG A 2 15.80 4.89 15.87
CA ARG A 2 16.72 4.03 15.09
C ARG A 2 16.26 2.58 15.06
N ASP A 3 15.88 2.04 16.22
CA ASP A 3 15.40 0.66 16.33
C ASP A 3 14.06 0.47 15.61
N ASP A 4 13.15 1.45 15.73
CA ASP A 4 11.86 1.44 14.99
C ASP A 4 12.08 1.43 13.47
N VAL A 5 13.06 2.20 12.96
CA VAL A 5 13.41 2.21 11.54
C VAL A 5 14.06 0.89 11.10
N ALA A 6 14.88 0.28 11.96
CA ALA A 6 15.46 -1.04 11.67
C ALA A 6 14.37 -2.12 11.62
N GLY A 7 13.40 -2.08 12.55
CA GLY A 7 12.24 -2.96 12.55
C GLY A 7 11.38 -2.78 11.29
N PHE A 8 11.08 -1.53 10.92
CA PHE A 8 10.39 -1.17 9.68
C PHE A 8 11.08 -1.79 8.46
N ILE A 9 12.40 -1.60 8.30
CA ILE A 9 13.16 -2.17 7.16
C ILE A 9 13.09 -3.71 7.14
N GLY A 10 13.13 -4.34 8.32
CA GLY A 10 13.01 -5.80 8.44
C GLY A 10 11.65 -6.32 7.99
N GLN A 11 10.57 -5.71 8.47
CA GLN A 11 9.19 -6.07 8.09
C GLN A 11 8.96 -5.89 6.59
N GLU A 12 9.38 -4.75 6.01
CA GLU A 12 9.29 -4.49 4.57
C GLU A 12 9.99 -5.56 3.70
N ALA A 13 11.14 -6.07 4.15
CA ALA A 13 11.84 -7.13 3.44
C ALA A 13 11.04 -8.44 3.42
N MET A 14 10.45 -8.82 4.57
CA MET A 14 9.63 -10.02 4.72
C MET A 14 8.31 -9.93 3.96
N HIS A 15 7.70 -8.75 4.01
CA HIS A 15 6.50 -8.39 3.26
C HIS A 15 6.73 -8.55 1.75
N SER A 16 7.80 -7.98 1.21
CA SER A 16 8.18 -8.10 -0.20
C SER A 16 8.35 -9.56 -0.65
N GLN A 17 9.02 -10.38 0.16
CA GLN A 17 9.18 -11.82 -0.13
C GLN A 17 7.85 -12.56 -0.24
N SER A 18 6.89 -12.21 0.61
CA SER A 18 5.58 -12.85 0.64
C SER A 18 4.72 -12.48 -0.58
N HIS A 19 4.81 -11.22 -1.04
CA HIS A 19 4.21 -10.81 -2.31
C HIS A 19 4.86 -11.51 -3.51
N ALA A 20 6.17 -11.76 -3.49
CA ALA A 20 6.85 -12.50 -4.56
C ALA A 20 6.24 -13.91 -4.74
N GLY A 21 5.88 -14.58 -3.66
CA GLY A 21 5.17 -15.87 -3.71
C GLY A 21 3.82 -15.79 -4.44
N VAL A 22 3.05 -14.72 -4.22
CA VAL A 22 1.78 -14.47 -4.94
C VAL A 22 2.02 -14.23 -6.42
N LEU A 23 3.03 -13.43 -6.78
CA LEU A 23 3.36 -13.14 -8.17
C LEU A 23 3.73 -14.41 -8.95
N GLU A 24 4.54 -15.29 -8.34
CA GLU A 24 4.87 -16.60 -8.91
C GLU A 24 3.66 -17.52 -9.03
N HIS A 25 2.74 -17.48 -8.05
CA HIS A 25 1.50 -18.21 -8.12
C HIS A 25 0.61 -17.74 -9.29
N LEU A 26 0.41 -16.43 -9.45
CA LEU A 26 -0.35 -15.86 -10.57
C LEU A 26 0.23 -16.28 -11.93
N LYS A 27 1.55 -16.23 -12.05
CA LYS A 27 2.26 -16.64 -13.28
C LYS A 27 2.01 -18.11 -13.61
N LYS A 28 2.03 -19.00 -12.61
CA LYS A 28 1.71 -20.44 -12.77
C LYS A 28 0.25 -20.68 -13.19
N GLN A 29 -0.67 -19.78 -12.82
CA GLN A 29 -2.07 -19.82 -13.26
C GLN A 29 -2.29 -19.18 -14.65
N GLY A 30 -1.22 -18.78 -15.35
CA GLY A 30 -1.31 -18.19 -16.69
C GLY A 30 -1.54 -16.68 -16.71
N LEU A 31 -1.52 -16.01 -15.56
CA LEU A 31 -1.56 -14.55 -15.46
C LEU A 31 -0.17 -14.03 -15.10
N ASP A 32 0.65 -13.70 -16.09
CA ASP A 32 2.01 -13.20 -15.87
C ASP A 32 2.00 -11.72 -15.43
N PRO A 33 2.36 -11.38 -14.16
CA PRO A 33 2.39 -10.01 -13.69
C PRO A 33 3.67 -9.26 -14.08
N THR A 34 4.69 -9.94 -14.65
CA THR A 34 6.04 -9.40 -14.90
C THR A 34 6.04 -8.05 -15.62
N PRO A 35 5.25 -7.81 -16.69
CA PRO A 35 5.27 -6.52 -17.37
C PRO A 35 4.84 -5.34 -16.48
N PHE A 36 3.90 -5.57 -15.56
CA PHE A 36 3.46 -4.56 -14.61
C PHE A 36 4.46 -4.39 -13.47
N THR A 37 5.02 -5.47 -12.93
CA THR A 37 6.00 -5.37 -11.84
C THR A 37 7.31 -4.74 -12.29
N SER A 38 7.81 -5.03 -13.49
CA SER A 38 8.99 -4.34 -14.07
C SER A 38 8.77 -2.84 -14.24
N GLN A 39 7.54 -2.41 -14.54
CA GLN A 39 7.21 -0.99 -14.53
C GLN A 39 7.31 -0.39 -13.11
N MET A 40 6.80 -1.10 -12.10
CA MET A 40 6.85 -0.64 -10.71
C MET A 40 8.31 -0.54 -10.23
N GLU A 41 9.14 -1.54 -10.53
CA GLU A 41 10.58 -1.52 -10.28
C GLU A 41 11.25 -0.30 -10.91
N TRP A 42 10.94 0.01 -12.17
CA TRP A 42 11.47 1.21 -12.81
C TRP A 42 11.04 2.50 -12.09
N VAL A 43 9.79 2.62 -11.66
CA VAL A 43 9.31 3.79 -10.90
C VAL A 43 10.08 3.94 -9.59
N PHE A 44 10.21 2.87 -8.79
CA PHE A 44 10.82 2.96 -7.47
C PHE A 44 12.35 3.04 -7.52
N PHE A 45 13.01 2.23 -8.35
CA PHE A 45 14.47 2.16 -8.39
C PHE A 45 15.12 3.15 -9.35
N ARG A 46 14.42 3.55 -10.42
CA ARG A 46 15.00 4.48 -11.42
C ARG A 46 14.46 5.89 -11.27
N LEU A 47 13.14 6.05 -11.23
CA LEU A 47 12.54 7.38 -11.14
C LEU A 47 12.74 8.00 -9.74
N LEU A 48 12.47 7.22 -8.68
CA LEU A 48 12.56 7.64 -7.27
C LEU A 48 13.84 7.16 -6.55
N GLY A 49 14.70 6.43 -7.25
CA GLY A 49 15.92 5.84 -6.68
C GLY A 49 17.06 6.84 -6.45
N PRO A 50 18.25 6.37 -6.06
CA PRO A 50 19.40 7.23 -5.79
C PRO A 50 19.75 8.15 -6.98
N ARG A 51 20.11 9.40 -6.67
CA ARG A 51 20.57 10.39 -7.65
C ARG A 51 22.02 10.80 -7.32
N PRO A 52 22.86 11.10 -8.32
CA PRO A 52 24.26 11.48 -8.10
C PRO A 52 24.38 12.95 -7.62
N PHE A 53 23.56 13.34 -6.65
CA PHE A 53 23.63 14.65 -6.03
C PHE A 53 24.67 14.66 -4.91
N THR A 54 25.26 15.83 -4.66
CA THR A 54 26.26 16.05 -3.62
C THR A 54 25.77 17.06 -2.58
N ALA A 55 26.37 17.01 -1.39
CA ALA A 55 26.13 17.95 -0.29
C ALA A 55 24.63 18.20 -0.01
N ARG A 56 24.23 19.47 0.12
CA ARG A 56 22.86 19.90 0.46
C ARG A 56 21.80 19.39 -0.53
N ARG A 57 22.15 19.18 -1.80
CA ARG A 57 21.21 18.61 -2.80
C ARG A 57 20.92 17.14 -2.51
N LYS A 58 21.92 16.38 -2.06
CA LYS A 58 21.76 14.99 -1.63
C LYS A 58 20.84 14.90 -0.42
N GLU A 59 21.10 15.71 0.61
CA GLU A 59 20.29 15.75 1.82
C GLU A 59 18.83 16.12 1.50
N ASN A 60 18.60 17.22 0.78
CA ASN A 60 17.26 17.64 0.39
C ASN A 60 16.51 16.56 -0.41
N TYR A 61 17.22 15.81 -1.26
CA TYR A 61 16.66 14.71 -2.03
C TYR A 61 16.28 13.51 -1.15
N LEU A 62 17.09 13.18 -0.14
CA LEU A 62 16.75 12.13 0.81
C LEU A 62 15.52 12.50 1.65
N ILE A 63 15.44 13.73 2.12
CA ILE A 63 14.27 14.25 2.85
C ILE A 63 13.02 14.22 1.96
N GLU A 64 13.17 14.51 0.67
CA GLU A 64 12.08 14.41 -0.30
C GLU A 64 11.56 12.98 -0.42
N ARG A 65 12.47 12.00 -0.48
CA ARG A 65 12.11 10.57 -0.52
C ARG A 65 11.41 10.13 0.77
N LEU A 66 11.89 10.57 1.94
CA LEU A 66 11.21 10.31 3.21
C LEU A 66 9.79 10.88 3.22
N ALA A 67 9.60 12.10 2.70
CA ALA A 67 8.29 12.72 2.62
C ALA A 67 7.35 12.06 1.60
N LEU A 68 7.88 11.43 0.54
CA LEU A 68 7.12 10.59 -0.36
C LEU A 68 6.72 9.27 0.31
N ILE A 69 7.66 8.59 0.99
CA ILE A 69 7.39 7.35 1.72
C ILE A 69 6.30 7.60 2.78
N ALA A 70 6.45 8.62 3.64
CA ALA A 70 5.43 8.95 4.64
C ALA A 70 4.03 9.23 4.04
N ALA A 71 3.96 9.76 2.83
CA ALA A 71 2.68 9.98 2.12
C ALA A 71 2.08 8.67 1.56
N ILE A 72 2.92 7.72 1.15
CA ILE A 72 2.51 6.38 0.72
C ILE A 72 2.03 5.57 1.92
N GLU A 73 2.80 5.58 3.01
CA GLU A 73 2.52 4.93 4.29
C GLU A 73 1.20 5.41 4.90
N HIS A 74 0.87 6.69 4.75
CA HIS A 74 -0.47 7.19 5.13
C HIS A 74 -1.59 6.44 4.40
N ILE A 75 -1.42 6.24 3.10
CA ILE A 75 -2.41 5.61 2.23
C ILE A 75 -2.53 4.12 2.57
N THR A 76 -1.41 3.43 2.72
CA THR A 76 -1.35 2.00 2.99
C THR A 76 -1.82 1.69 4.42
N ALA A 77 -1.48 2.51 5.42
CA ALA A 77 -1.98 2.36 6.79
C ALA A 77 -3.50 2.50 6.88
N PHE A 78 -4.09 3.45 6.16
CA PHE A 78 -5.55 3.56 6.04
C PHE A 78 -6.14 2.28 5.43
N LEU A 79 -5.56 1.76 4.36
CA LEU A 79 -6.03 0.50 3.75
C LEU A 79 -5.82 -0.70 4.66
N GLY A 80 -4.75 -0.69 5.46
CA GLY A 80 -4.44 -1.69 6.47
C GLY A 80 -5.51 -1.75 7.56
N ASP A 81 -5.85 -0.59 8.13
CA ASP A 81 -6.98 -0.46 9.05
C ASP A 81 -8.30 -0.91 8.40
N TRP A 82 -8.53 -0.53 7.14
CA TRP A 82 -9.74 -0.94 6.43
C TRP A 82 -9.83 -2.46 6.25
N VAL A 83 -8.77 -3.12 5.78
CA VAL A 83 -8.80 -4.57 5.47
C VAL A 83 -8.95 -5.44 6.72
N LEU A 84 -8.39 -4.99 7.85
CA LEU A 84 -8.57 -5.63 9.16
C LEU A 84 -10.03 -5.62 9.62
N ASN A 85 -10.80 -4.61 9.20
CA ASN A 85 -12.17 -4.38 9.64
C ASN A 85 -13.22 -4.67 8.54
N ALA A 86 -12.79 -5.11 7.36
CA ALA A 86 -13.64 -5.29 6.18
C ALA A 86 -14.52 -6.55 6.24
N LYS A 87 -15.65 -6.48 6.98
CA LYS A 87 -16.65 -7.57 7.06
C LYS A 87 -17.21 -8.01 5.70
N GLY A 88 -17.12 -7.16 4.67
CA GLY A 88 -17.53 -7.52 3.31
C GLY A 88 -16.60 -8.54 2.68
N LEU A 89 -15.30 -8.51 2.99
CA LEU A 89 -14.36 -9.54 2.57
C LEU A 89 -14.68 -10.88 3.24
N ASP A 90 -14.99 -10.90 4.53
CA ASP A 90 -15.39 -12.14 5.22
C ASP A 90 -16.63 -12.78 4.57
N ARG A 91 -17.64 -11.98 4.22
CA ARG A 91 -18.84 -12.45 3.53
C ARG A 91 -18.59 -12.89 2.09
N ALA A 92 -17.60 -12.31 1.42
CA ALA A 92 -17.21 -12.69 0.07
C ALA A 92 -16.44 -14.04 0.04
N ASN A 93 -16.03 -14.54 1.21
CA ASN A 93 -15.36 -15.83 1.40
C ASN A 93 -14.18 -16.06 0.44
N PRO A 94 -13.19 -15.15 0.38
CA PRO A 94 -11.98 -15.35 -0.42
C PRO A 94 -11.15 -16.51 0.16
N HIS A 95 -10.16 -16.97 -0.60
CA HIS A 95 -9.22 -17.97 -0.11
C HIS A 95 -8.53 -17.48 1.19
N PRO A 96 -8.54 -18.28 2.28
CA PRO A 96 -8.12 -17.82 3.60
C PRO A 96 -6.67 -17.34 3.63
N THR A 97 -5.76 -18.01 2.91
CA THR A 97 -4.35 -17.58 2.79
C THR A 97 -4.19 -16.19 2.19
N MET A 98 -5.00 -15.85 1.17
CA MET A 98 -4.91 -14.53 0.52
C MET A 98 -5.48 -13.44 1.43
N LEU A 99 -6.58 -13.72 2.12
CA LEU A 99 -7.15 -12.78 3.08
C LEU A 99 -6.21 -12.55 4.27
N ASP A 100 -5.58 -13.62 4.78
CA ASP A 100 -4.60 -13.52 5.85
C ASP A 100 -3.36 -12.73 5.42
N LEU A 101 -2.82 -12.99 4.23
CA LEU A 101 -1.71 -12.20 3.68
C LEU A 101 -2.04 -10.70 3.61
N LEU A 102 -3.24 -10.35 3.13
CA LEU A 102 -3.67 -8.95 3.04
C LEU A 102 -3.83 -8.30 4.41
N ARG A 103 -4.36 -9.03 5.40
CA ARG A 103 -4.54 -8.54 6.78
C ARG A 103 -3.23 -8.46 7.55
N TRP A 104 -2.31 -9.41 7.32
CA TRP A 104 -0.95 -9.35 7.85
C TRP A 104 -0.24 -8.10 7.33
N HIS A 105 -0.15 -7.95 6.01
CA HIS A 105 0.42 -6.76 5.38
C HIS A 105 -0.27 -5.49 5.90
N GLY A 106 -1.60 -5.46 5.93
CA GLY A 106 -2.33 -4.32 6.48
C GLY A 106 -2.01 -4.00 7.95
N SER A 107 -1.65 -5.00 8.75
CA SER A 107 -1.24 -4.80 10.14
C SER A 107 0.14 -4.16 10.23
N GLU A 108 1.10 -4.60 9.40
CA GLU A 108 2.44 -4.01 9.34
C GLU A 108 2.38 -2.53 8.93
N GLU A 109 1.62 -2.21 7.89
CA GLU A 109 1.42 -0.84 7.41
C GLU A 109 0.80 0.07 8.48
N VAL A 110 -0.08 -0.49 9.32
CA VAL A 110 -0.57 0.23 10.50
C VAL A 110 0.59 0.49 11.46
N GLU A 111 1.47 -0.45 11.79
CA GLU A 111 2.64 -0.15 12.65
C GLU A 111 3.58 0.89 12.03
N HIS A 112 3.83 0.79 10.72
CA HIS A 112 4.77 1.60 9.97
C HIS A 112 4.41 3.08 9.89
N ARG A 113 3.11 3.38 9.86
CA ARG A 113 2.54 4.72 9.64
C ARG A 113 3.22 5.84 10.43
N SER A 114 3.49 5.58 11.72
CA SER A 114 4.07 6.59 12.61
C SER A 114 5.59 6.68 12.41
N VAL A 115 6.26 5.56 12.16
CA VAL A 115 7.72 5.50 11.95
C VAL A 115 8.12 6.35 10.74
N ALA A 116 7.45 6.16 9.60
CA ALA A 116 7.76 6.89 8.38
C ALA A 116 7.50 8.40 8.51
N TYR A 117 6.38 8.77 9.14
CA TYR A 117 6.02 10.15 9.38
C TYR A 117 6.96 10.84 10.37
N ASP A 118 7.25 10.22 11.51
CA ASP A 118 8.12 10.79 12.54
C ASP A 118 9.54 10.94 12.02
N LEU A 119 10.04 9.98 11.23
CA LEU A 119 11.33 10.10 10.56
C LEU A 119 11.36 11.28 9.58
N MET A 120 10.31 11.47 8.76
CA MET A 120 10.19 12.64 7.90
C MET A 120 10.18 13.94 8.73
N ARG A 121 9.38 14.01 9.82
CA ARG A 121 9.26 15.20 10.67
C ARG A 121 10.52 15.54 11.45
N TYR A 122 11.32 14.52 11.79
CA TYR A 122 12.61 14.70 12.41
C TYR A 122 13.56 15.52 11.51
N PHE A 123 13.58 15.24 10.20
CA PHE A 123 14.43 15.95 9.24
C PHE A 123 13.78 17.20 8.63
N ASP A 124 12.46 17.25 8.50
CA ASP A 124 11.77 18.43 7.95
C ASP A 124 10.40 18.67 8.59
N LYS A 125 10.30 19.82 9.29
CA LYS A 125 9.07 20.29 9.94
C LYS A 125 8.18 21.13 9.02
N ARG A 126 8.55 21.32 7.75
CA ARG A 126 7.77 22.16 6.81
C ARG A 126 6.52 21.43 6.33
N GLU A 127 5.38 22.05 6.54
CA GLU A 127 4.10 21.59 6.01
C GLU A 127 4.07 21.59 4.47
N SER A 128 4.74 22.55 3.82
CA SER A 128 4.75 22.65 2.37
C SER A 128 5.30 21.40 1.67
N ARG A 129 6.38 20.80 2.23
CA ARG A 129 6.92 19.54 1.67
C ARG A 129 5.93 18.40 1.88
N ARG A 130 5.44 18.23 3.12
CA ARG A 130 4.49 17.19 3.50
C ARG A 130 3.24 17.18 2.62
N LEU A 131 2.62 18.35 2.44
CA LEU A 131 1.40 18.48 1.63
C LEU A 131 1.70 18.31 0.14
N ARG A 132 2.81 18.84 -0.36
CA ARG A 132 3.19 18.67 -1.78
C ARG A 132 3.47 17.21 -2.10
N THR A 133 4.18 16.46 -1.25
CA THR A 133 4.43 15.04 -1.51
C THR A 133 3.14 14.22 -1.46
N GLN A 134 2.19 14.54 -0.57
CA GLN A 134 0.86 13.92 -0.58
C GLN A 134 0.11 14.16 -1.90
N LEU A 135 0.13 15.41 -2.38
CA LEU A 135 -0.53 15.79 -3.64
C LEU A 135 0.09 15.11 -4.87
N VAL A 136 1.36 14.71 -4.80
CA VAL A 136 2.04 13.95 -5.85
C VAL A 136 1.81 12.44 -5.69
N ALA A 137 2.00 11.90 -4.48
CA ALA A 137 1.94 10.48 -4.21
C ALA A 137 0.53 9.90 -4.38
N THR A 138 -0.49 10.61 -3.90
CA THR A 138 -1.89 10.13 -3.96
C THR A 138 -2.36 9.84 -5.40
N PRO A 139 -2.33 10.81 -6.34
CA PRO A 139 -2.77 10.53 -7.71
C PRO A 139 -1.85 9.52 -8.41
N ALA A 140 -0.54 9.50 -8.11
CA ALA A 140 0.38 8.53 -8.68
C ALA A 140 0.03 7.09 -8.27
N ILE A 141 -0.21 6.84 -6.98
CA ILE A 141 -0.63 5.52 -6.49
C ILE A 141 -1.99 5.12 -7.03
N VAL A 142 -2.98 6.03 -7.00
CA VAL A 142 -4.32 5.75 -7.54
C VAL A 142 -4.24 5.38 -9.03
N TYR A 143 -3.43 6.10 -9.80
CA TYR A 143 -3.17 5.77 -11.20
C TYR A 143 -2.54 4.38 -11.36
N LEU A 144 -1.52 4.06 -10.57
CA LEU A 144 -0.84 2.75 -10.62
C LEU A 144 -1.77 1.60 -10.25
N TRP A 145 -2.64 1.77 -9.26
CA TRP A 145 -3.66 0.77 -8.92
C TRP A 145 -4.68 0.57 -10.04
N VAL A 146 -5.26 1.64 -10.57
CA VAL A 146 -6.22 1.53 -11.69
C VAL A 146 -5.57 0.88 -12.91
N ARG A 147 -4.32 1.24 -13.21
CA ARG A 147 -3.53 0.62 -14.28
C ARG A 147 -3.26 -0.86 -14.00
N GLY A 148 -2.85 -1.20 -12.78
CA GLY A 148 -2.60 -2.57 -12.35
C GLY A 148 -3.86 -3.44 -12.45
N THR A 149 -4.99 -2.98 -11.92
CA THR A 149 -6.29 -3.66 -12.06
C THR A 149 -6.68 -3.83 -13.52
N ARG A 150 -6.52 -2.79 -14.35
CA ARG A 150 -6.74 -2.89 -15.81
C ARG A 150 -5.85 -3.94 -16.45
N PHE A 151 -4.57 -3.95 -16.11
CA PHE A 151 -3.60 -4.91 -16.62
C PHE A 151 -3.99 -6.33 -16.23
N LEU A 152 -4.28 -6.58 -14.95
CA LEU A 152 -4.68 -7.91 -14.47
C LEU A 152 -5.95 -8.37 -15.18
N MET A 153 -7.02 -7.57 -15.19
CA MET A 153 -8.28 -7.95 -15.86
C MET A 153 -8.14 -8.18 -17.37
N ALA A 154 -7.27 -7.42 -18.04
CA ALA A 154 -7.04 -7.57 -19.48
C ALA A 154 -6.23 -8.82 -19.83
N ASN A 155 -5.43 -9.34 -18.89
CA ASN A 155 -4.56 -10.50 -19.11
C ASN A 155 -5.06 -11.76 -18.39
N ASP A 156 -6.11 -11.65 -17.57
CA ASP A 156 -6.67 -12.76 -16.81
C ASP A 156 -7.27 -13.84 -17.74
N PRO A 157 -6.78 -15.09 -17.69
CA PRO A 157 -7.34 -16.22 -18.44
C PRO A 157 -8.80 -16.53 -18.08
N GLU A 158 -9.21 -16.32 -16.83
CA GLU A 158 -10.60 -16.58 -16.40
C GLU A 158 -11.59 -15.62 -17.07
N LEU A 159 -11.11 -14.43 -17.45
CA LEU A 159 -11.88 -13.40 -18.14
C LEU A 159 -11.77 -13.50 -19.66
N ALA A 160 -11.08 -14.51 -20.22
CA ALA A 160 -10.83 -14.62 -21.66
C ALA A 160 -12.12 -14.68 -22.49
N GLN A 161 -13.17 -15.32 -21.96
CA GLN A 161 -14.48 -15.44 -22.60
C GLN A 161 -15.36 -14.18 -22.46
N TRP A 162 -14.93 -13.19 -21.67
CA TRP A 162 -15.69 -11.95 -21.50
C TRP A 162 -15.50 -11.04 -22.72
N ALA A 163 -16.54 -10.30 -23.07
CA ALA A 163 -16.44 -9.26 -24.10
C ALA A 163 -15.31 -8.26 -23.75
N PRO A 164 -14.50 -7.79 -24.73
CA PRO A 164 -13.32 -6.96 -24.44
C PRO A 164 -13.59 -5.72 -23.58
N HIS A 165 -14.75 -5.08 -23.74
CA HIS A 165 -15.13 -3.91 -22.94
C HIS A 165 -15.41 -4.23 -21.45
N ARG A 166 -15.64 -5.50 -21.09
CA ARG A 166 -15.83 -5.98 -19.72
C ARG A 166 -14.52 -6.42 -19.03
N ARG A 167 -13.43 -6.60 -19.80
CA ARG A 167 -12.09 -6.97 -19.29
C ARG A 167 -11.30 -5.77 -18.77
N LYS A 168 -11.99 -4.83 -18.13
CA LYS A 168 -11.42 -3.62 -17.52
C LYS A 168 -12.35 -3.16 -16.39
N PRO A 169 -11.81 -2.53 -15.33
CA PRO A 169 -12.62 -1.97 -14.27
C PRO A 169 -13.40 -0.75 -14.76
N HIS A 170 -14.64 -0.63 -14.30
CA HIS A 170 -15.50 0.52 -14.48
C HIS A 170 -15.77 1.19 -13.13
N LEU A 171 -16.16 2.47 -13.16
CA LEU A 171 -16.55 3.19 -11.94
C LEU A 171 -17.73 2.51 -11.23
N SER A 172 -18.66 1.93 -11.99
CA SER A 172 -19.78 1.15 -11.46
C SER A 172 -19.32 -0.04 -10.63
N ASP A 173 -18.23 -0.71 -11.04
CA ASP A 173 -17.67 -1.88 -10.35
C ASP A 173 -17.09 -1.47 -9.00
N TYR A 174 -16.34 -0.36 -8.97
CA TYR A 174 -15.82 0.23 -7.73
C TYR A 174 -16.96 0.61 -6.77
N LEU A 175 -17.99 1.31 -7.26
CA LEU A 175 -19.12 1.71 -6.42
C LEU A 175 -19.91 0.48 -5.90
N ALA A 176 -20.08 -0.55 -6.74
CA ALA A 176 -20.72 -1.79 -6.32
C ALA A 176 -19.89 -2.56 -5.29
N ALA A 177 -18.57 -2.63 -5.47
CA ALA A 177 -17.64 -3.22 -4.52
C ALA A 177 -17.63 -2.49 -3.17
N GLY A 178 -17.65 -1.15 -3.20
CA GLY A 178 -17.79 -0.32 -2.00
C GLY A 178 -19.09 -0.61 -1.25
N ARG A 179 -20.22 -0.75 -1.95
CA ARG A 179 -21.51 -1.14 -1.33
C ARG A 179 -21.48 -2.53 -0.71
N ARG A 180 -20.76 -3.48 -1.31
CA ARG A 180 -20.57 -4.83 -0.72
C ARG A 180 -19.61 -4.84 0.47
N GLY A 181 -18.81 -3.79 0.64
CA GLY A 181 -17.77 -3.69 1.65
C GLY A 181 -16.52 -4.50 1.33
N VAL A 182 -16.26 -4.77 0.05
CA VAL A 182 -15.05 -5.47 -0.43
C VAL A 182 -14.01 -4.51 -1.01
N LEU A 183 -14.33 -3.21 -1.04
CA LEU A 183 -13.41 -2.10 -1.25
C LEU A 183 -13.82 -0.92 -0.35
N PRO A 184 -12.91 0.02 -0.03
CA PRO A 184 -13.30 1.26 0.64
C PRO A 184 -14.32 2.03 -0.19
N GLY A 185 -15.29 2.65 0.48
CA GLY A 185 -16.27 3.51 -0.18
C GLY A 185 -15.67 4.88 -0.58
N PRO A 186 -16.23 5.58 -1.59
CA PRO A 186 -15.70 6.88 -2.04
C PRO A 186 -15.69 7.94 -0.94
N ARG A 187 -16.71 7.97 -0.07
CA ARG A 187 -16.77 8.91 1.07
C ARG A 187 -15.67 8.61 2.09
N GLU A 188 -15.50 7.34 2.45
CA GLU A 188 -14.47 6.92 3.40
C GLU A 188 -13.08 7.25 2.87
N LEU A 189 -12.81 6.88 1.61
CA LEU A 189 -11.57 7.20 0.91
C LEU A 189 -11.29 8.71 0.94
N ALA A 190 -12.26 9.54 0.56
CA ALA A 190 -12.11 10.99 0.55
C ALA A 190 -11.80 11.57 1.95
N VAL A 191 -12.50 11.09 2.98
CA VAL A 191 -12.27 11.53 4.37
C VAL A 191 -10.89 11.12 4.86
N ARG A 192 -10.52 9.84 4.71
CA ARG A 192 -9.25 9.29 5.18
C ARG A 192 -8.05 9.91 4.46
N MET A 193 -8.13 10.07 3.15
CA MET A 193 -7.14 10.81 2.36
C MET A 193 -7.05 12.29 2.77
N GLY A 194 -8.20 12.92 3.04
CA GLY A 194 -8.30 14.31 3.44
C GLY A 194 -7.65 14.64 4.78
N ARG A 195 -7.66 13.70 5.75
CA ARG A 195 -7.10 13.91 7.10
C ARG A 195 -5.61 14.29 7.07
N TYR A 196 -4.86 13.76 6.11
CA TYR A 196 -3.44 14.09 5.96
C TYR A 196 -3.21 15.59 5.75
N PHE A 197 -4.17 16.32 5.17
CA PHE A 197 -4.04 17.76 4.95
C PHE A 197 -4.23 18.61 6.21
N SER A 198 -4.69 18.01 7.33
CA SER A 198 -4.85 18.73 8.59
C SER A 198 -3.49 19.14 9.18
N ARG A 199 -3.44 20.31 9.83
CA ARG A 199 -2.24 20.79 10.54
C ARG A 199 -1.97 20.02 11.83
N SER A 200 -3.00 19.43 12.44
CA SER A 200 -2.90 18.58 13.64
C SER A 200 -2.80 17.09 13.31
N TYR A 201 -2.55 16.76 12.03
CA TYR A 201 -2.48 15.39 11.58
C TYR A 201 -1.29 14.66 12.20
N HIS A 202 -1.57 13.48 12.76
CA HIS A 202 -0.56 12.49 13.12
C HIS A 202 -1.06 11.09 12.73
N PRO A 203 -0.25 10.24 12.08
CA PRO A 203 -0.70 8.93 11.59
C PRO A 203 -1.17 7.97 12.66
N SER A 204 -0.79 8.15 13.92
CA SER A 204 -1.29 7.32 15.04
C SER A 204 -2.82 7.28 15.12
N GLN A 205 -3.52 8.25 14.53
CA GLN A 205 -4.99 8.31 14.44
C GLN A 205 -5.59 7.39 13.37
N GLU A 206 -4.77 6.83 12.47
CA GLU A 206 -5.19 5.91 11.42
C GLU A 206 -4.98 4.46 11.86
N GLY A 207 -6.03 3.84 12.37
CA GLY A 207 -6.02 2.45 12.83
C GLY A 207 -5.45 2.23 14.24
N SER A 208 -5.66 1.02 14.76
CA SER A 208 -5.26 0.63 16.11
C SER A 208 -3.98 -0.20 16.09
N THR A 209 -2.91 0.32 16.69
CA THR A 209 -1.64 -0.43 16.84
C THR A 209 -1.85 -1.70 17.65
N ALA A 210 -2.68 -1.65 18.71
CA ALA A 210 -2.97 -2.83 19.52
C ALA A 210 -3.69 -3.92 18.70
N GLN A 211 -4.59 -3.54 17.79
CA GLN A 211 -5.26 -4.48 16.89
C GLN A 211 -4.27 -5.09 15.88
N ALA A 212 -3.41 -4.26 15.29
CA ALA A 212 -2.38 -4.71 14.36
C ALA A 212 -1.45 -5.74 15.02
N VAL A 213 -0.87 -5.41 16.17
CA VAL A 213 0.00 -6.32 16.94
C VAL A 213 -0.72 -7.63 17.29
N ALA A 214 -1.98 -7.55 17.73
CA ALA A 214 -2.76 -8.74 18.05
C ALA A 214 -2.99 -9.63 16.80
N TYR A 215 -3.24 -9.04 15.64
CA TYR A 215 -3.40 -9.78 14.40
C TYR A 215 -2.08 -10.45 13.98
N LEU A 216 -0.97 -9.71 14.01
CA LEU A 216 0.38 -10.21 13.69
C LEU A 216 0.74 -11.44 14.51
N ALA A 217 0.45 -11.44 15.81
CA ALA A 217 0.71 -12.58 16.68
C ALA A 217 -0.06 -13.86 16.30
N SER A 218 -1.22 -13.70 15.65
CA SER A 218 -2.12 -14.80 15.29
C SER A 218 -2.06 -15.22 13.81
N SER A 219 -1.41 -14.43 12.96
CA SER A 219 -1.42 -14.64 11.50
C SER A 219 -0.54 -15.84 11.11
N PRO A 220 -1.09 -16.86 10.42
CA PRO A 220 -0.31 -17.93 9.83
C PRO A 220 0.78 -17.44 8.88
N ALA A 221 0.50 -16.42 8.05
CA ALA A 221 1.47 -15.86 7.13
C ALA A 221 2.64 -15.19 7.88
N ALA A 222 2.36 -14.42 8.93
CA ALA A 222 3.41 -13.82 9.76
C ALA A 222 4.28 -14.89 10.46
N GLN A 223 3.66 -15.95 10.98
CA GLN A 223 4.39 -17.06 11.62
C GLN A 223 5.26 -17.86 10.64
N ALA A 224 4.83 -17.97 9.37
CA ALA A 224 5.61 -18.62 8.33
C ALA A 224 6.81 -17.77 7.89
N ALA A 225 6.67 -16.44 7.90
CA ALA A 225 7.73 -15.51 7.51
C ALA A 225 8.94 -15.54 8.46
N VAL A 226 8.75 -15.87 9.75
CA VAL A 226 9.83 -15.92 10.75
C VAL A 226 10.66 -17.22 10.69
N ARG A 227 10.26 -18.21 9.87
CA ARG A 227 10.93 -19.51 9.74
C ARG A 227 11.91 -19.55 8.58
#